data_AF-W6NGS6-F1
#
_entry.id   AF-W6NGS6-F1
#
_cell.length_a   1.000
_cell.length_b   1.000
_cell.length_c   1.000
_cell.angle_alpha   90.00
_cell.angle_beta   90.00
_cell.angle_gamma   90.00
#
_symmetry.space_group_name_H-M   'P 1'
#
loop_
_entity.id
_entity.type
_entity.pdbx_description
1 polymer ?
#
loop_
_entity_poly.entity_id
_entity_poly.type
_entity_poly.pdbx_seq_one_letter_code
_entity_poly.pdbx_strand_id
1 'polypeptide(L)'
;VEILLIGHFNLIIAYLRARLHPNIQLATLKLLLLAVANRECVQDLSNLHVCSSLFILMRDRRETRTLILNTLIALSSNGQIVKEMLDFGGLLYILSVLCSSESDPGERLLAAELLTKLQSDKLTGPRWTRFITKYLPPIFADALRDSPNTAITMFDSTNENPELIWNETTRVKVRQIIERGADELYRLQSSNPEHKWDTGSLTDNTCAYADSVTGELVVGGVFVRLYVANPAWAVRHPRQFATELIEKVLELMNKPSADLTLVTTAFIELLRNFPNTADQLPAQGYLPQFSKAMSARDPQTSRSAILILQQLAENHYCADALSRINCIEGIMTSMKNQPTLMHESAHALKCLMRRNNGDLAAQMLSTKMVDYLLEVLGGDLPGVSNSPAARAEIVDALKSACLDLQVGEKISEILNRSPIWAQYRDQRHDLFLPAQRTQAITGKFNTLIFRSLDATPHHGT
;
A
#
# COMPACT_ATOMS: atom_id res chain seq x y z
N VAL A 1 5.89 36.70 -31.77
CA VAL A 1 6.90 35.62 -31.73
C VAL A 1 6.66 34.68 -32.89
N GLU A 2 5.50 34.04 -32.94
CA GLU A 2 5.11 33.09 -34.00
C GLU A 2 5.31 33.61 -35.44
N ILE A 3 4.78 34.79 -35.79
CA ILE A 3 4.93 35.41 -37.13
C ILE A 3 6.41 35.52 -37.58
N LEU A 4 7.35 35.65 -36.63
CA LEU A 4 8.78 35.75 -36.91
C LEU A 4 9.47 34.38 -37.04
N LEU A 5 8.84 33.30 -36.59
CA LEU A 5 9.40 31.95 -36.52
C LEU A 5 8.75 30.97 -37.50
N ILE A 6 7.57 31.31 -38.03
CA ILE A 6 6.88 30.51 -39.06
C ILE A 6 7.84 30.20 -40.21
N GLY A 7 7.87 28.93 -40.62
CA GLY A 7 8.74 28.43 -41.70
C GLY A 7 10.22 28.23 -41.30
N HIS A 8 10.65 28.72 -40.13
CA HIS A 8 12.05 28.64 -39.70
C HIS A 8 12.34 27.52 -38.69
N PHE A 9 11.32 26.85 -38.13
CA PHE A 9 11.53 25.83 -37.10
C PHE A 9 12.41 24.65 -37.52
N ASN A 10 12.35 24.20 -38.78
CA ASN A 10 13.25 23.16 -39.30
C ASN A 10 14.73 23.57 -39.18
N LEU A 11 15.04 24.83 -39.54
CA LEU A 11 16.39 25.37 -39.44
C LEU A 11 16.82 25.57 -37.98
N ILE A 12 15.91 26.05 -37.13
CA ILE A 12 16.14 26.20 -35.68
C ILE A 12 16.49 24.85 -35.07
N ILE A 13 15.74 23.78 -35.39
CA ILE A 13 16.02 22.43 -34.88
C ILE A 13 17.36 21.90 -35.42
N ALA A 14 17.69 22.18 -36.69
CA ALA A 14 18.98 21.82 -37.25
C ALA A 14 20.15 22.48 -36.49
N TYR A 15 19.98 23.73 -36.05
CA TYR A 15 21.00 24.42 -35.25
C TYR A 15 21.22 23.82 -33.86
N LEU A 16 20.23 23.14 -33.27
CA LEU A 16 20.44 22.37 -32.03
C LEU A 16 21.47 21.25 -32.23
N ARG A 17 21.61 20.72 -33.45
CA ARG A 17 22.54 19.63 -33.79
C ARG A 17 23.94 20.12 -34.17
N ALA A 18 24.19 21.44 -34.19
CA ALA A 18 25.47 22.02 -34.58
C ALA A 18 26.54 21.91 -33.46
N ARG A 19 27.01 20.69 -33.18
CA ARG A 19 27.93 20.37 -32.06
C ARG A 19 29.22 21.20 -32.02
N LEU A 20 29.70 21.63 -33.18
CA LEU A 20 30.91 22.45 -33.35
C LEU A 20 30.69 23.93 -33.02
N HIS A 21 29.44 24.36 -32.82
CA HIS A 21 29.08 25.76 -32.57
C HIS A 21 28.21 25.92 -31.29
N PRO A 22 28.80 25.78 -30.08
CA PRO A 22 28.06 25.82 -28.82
C PRO A 22 27.27 27.10 -28.60
N ASN A 23 27.82 28.25 -29.02
CA ASN A 23 27.14 29.54 -28.92
C ASN A 23 25.87 29.60 -29.76
N ILE A 24 25.88 28.95 -30.94
CA ILE A 24 24.69 28.84 -31.79
C ILE A 24 23.67 27.92 -31.10
N GLN A 25 24.08 26.75 -30.62
CA GLN A 25 23.19 25.83 -29.88
C GLN A 25 22.51 26.51 -28.68
N LEU A 26 23.27 27.28 -27.89
CA LEU A 26 22.74 28.02 -26.75
C LEU A 26 21.76 29.14 -27.16
N ALA A 27 22.10 29.92 -28.20
CA ALA A 27 21.22 30.97 -28.70
C ALA A 27 19.92 30.37 -29.27
N THR A 28 20.02 29.29 -30.03
CA THR A 28 18.88 28.52 -30.55
C THR A 28 18.00 27.98 -29.43
N LEU A 29 18.59 27.45 -28.37
CA LEU A 29 17.84 26.92 -27.24
C LEU A 29 17.11 28.04 -26.45
N LYS A 30 17.74 29.22 -26.27
CA LYS A 30 17.07 30.40 -25.69
C LYS A 30 15.91 30.87 -26.58
N LEU A 31 16.10 30.90 -27.89
CA LEU A 31 15.04 31.23 -28.84
C LEU A 31 13.90 30.22 -28.76
N LEU A 32 14.21 28.93 -28.66
CA LEU A 32 13.22 27.87 -28.52
C LEU A 32 12.43 28.03 -27.21
N LEU A 33 13.08 28.31 -26.08
CA LEU A 33 12.39 28.58 -24.82
C LEU A 33 11.38 29.74 -24.94
N LEU A 34 11.74 30.81 -25.66
CA LEU A 34 10.82 31.93 -25.93
C LEU A 34 9.67 31.53 -26.86
N ALA A 35 9.94 30.66 -27.85
CA ALA A 35 8.93 30.18 -28.79
C ALA A 35 7.88 29.30 -28.10
N VAL A 36 8.30 28.40 -27.21
CA VAL A 36 7.39 27.45 -26.53
C VAL A 36 6.46 28.09 -25.51
N ALA A 37 6.64 29.37 -25.20
CA ALA A 37 5.66 30.17 -24.45
C ALA A 37 4.39 30.48 -25.27
N ASN A 38 4.43 30.34 -26.60
CA ASN A 38 3.29 30.52 -27.49
C ASN A 38 2.74 29.15 -27.95
N ARG A 39 1.43 28.98 -27.84
CA ARG A 39 0.75 27.69 -28.08
C ARG A 39 0.76 27.25 -29.55
N GLU A 40 0.71 28.19 -30.49
CA GLU A 40 0.77 27.93 -31.93
C GLU A 40 2.18 27.49 -32.33
N CYS A 41 3.22 28.13 -31.78
CA CYS A 41 4.61 27.68 -31.94
C CYS A 41 4.82 26.25 -31.42
N VAL A 42 4.22 25.88 -30.28
CA VAL A 42 4.28 24.50 -29.76
C VAL A 42 3.57 23.53 -30.72
N GLN A 43 2.45 23.93 -31.31
CA GLN A 43 1.73 23.12 -32.28
C GLN A 43 2.56 22.88 -33.55
N ASP A 44 3.23 23.89 -34.08
CA ASP A 44 4.14 23.76 -35.22
C ASP A 44 5.32 22.82 -34.90
N LEU A 45 5.93 23.00 -33.72
CA LEU A 45 7.04 22.16 -33.25
C LEU A 45 6.66 20.69 -33.08
N SER A 46 5.40 20.38 -32.76
CA SER A 46 4.95 19.00 -32.59
C SER A 46 5.01 18.15 -33.86
N ASN A 47 5.16 18.79 -35.02
CA ASN A 47 5.30 18.13 -36.31
C ASN A 47 6.77 17.91 -36.73
N LEU A 48 7.75 18.34 -35.92
CA LEU A 48 9.15 18.47 -36.33
C LEU A 48 10.16 17.63 -35.52
N HIS A 49 9.69 16.71 -34.67
CA HIS A 49 10.53 15.77 -33.94
C HIS A 49 11.70 16.40 -33.16
N VAL A 50 11.41 17.46 -32.41
CA VAL A 50 12.40 18.27 -31.69
C VAL A 50 13.01 17.53 -30.47
N CYS A 51 12.31 16.54 -29.90
CA CYS A 51 12.67 15.96 -28.60
C CYS A 51 13.99 15.20 -28.64
N SER A 52 14.26 14.41 -29.69
CA SER A 52 15.52 13.65 -29.80
C SER A 52 16.73 14.58 -29.82
N SER A 53 16.63 15.71 -30.52
CA SER A 53 17.70 16.72 -30.58
C SER A 53 17.95 17.36 -29.21
N LEU A 54 16.88 17.60 -28.44
CA LEU A 54 16.98 18.12 -27.08
C LEU A 54 17.59 17.11 -26.11
N PHE A 55 17.22 15.83 -26.19
CA PHE A 55 17.78 14.78 -25.33
C PHE A 55 19.28 14.56 -25.58
N ILE A 56 19.69 14.50 -26.87
CA ILE A 56 21.09 14.41 -27.25
C ILE A 56 21.87 15.61 -26.72
N LEU A 57 21.35 16.84 -26.93
CA LEU A 57 22.00 18.06 -26.46
C LEU A 57 22.13 18.09 -24.93
N MET A 58 21.12 17.57 -24.22
CA MET A 58 21.12 17.46 -22.75
C MET A 58 22.21 16.54 -22.22
N ARG A 59 22.58 15.50 -22.99
CA ARG A 59 23.70 14.61 -22.67
C ARG A 59 25.05 15.22 -23.08
N ASP A 60 25.10 15.91 -24.22
CA ASP A 60 26.31 16.55 -24.76
C ASP A 60 26.80 17.73 -23.89
N ARG A 61 25.89 18.50 -23.30
CA ARG A 61 26.16 19.79 -22.64
C ARG A 61 25.45 19.87 -21.29
N ARG A 62 26.16 19.65 -20.19
CA ARG A 62 25.58 19.75 -18.85
C ARG A 62 25.09 21.18 -18.55
N GLU A 63 25.80 22.20 -19.04
CA GLU A 63 25.50 23.62 -18.82
C GLU A 63 24.17 24.09 -19.42
N THR A 64 23.61 23.37 -20.40
CA THR A 64 22.32 23.72 -21.03
C THR A 64 21.14 22.93 -20.46
N ARG A 65 21.39 21.96 -19.59
CA ARG A 65 20.39 21.01 -19.09
C ARG A 65 19.19 21.69 -18.44
N THR A 66 19.43 22.65 -17.55
CA THR A 66 18.37 23.45 -16.92
C THR A 66 17.47 24.12 -17.95
N LEU A 67 18.06 24.69 -19.01
CA LEU A 67 17.31 25.36 -20.07
C LEU A 67 16.52 24.36 -20.93
N ILE A 68 17.09 23.18 -21.19
CA ILE A 68 16.41 22.10 -21.92
C ILE A 68 15.23 21.56 -21.12
N LEU A 69 15.39 21.29 -19.82
CA LEU A 69 14.32 20.79 -18.97
C LEU A 69 13.15 21.78 -18.91
N ASN A 70 13.42 23.08 -18.73
CA ASN A 70 12.39 24.12 -18.80
C ASN A 70 11.66 24.14 -20.16
N THR A 71 12.42 23.98 -21.26
CA THR A 71 11.84 23.91 -22.60
C THR A 71 10.94 22.69 -22.77
N LEU A 72 11.39 21.51 -22.31
CA LEU A 72 10.61 20.28 -22.34
C LEU A 72 9.33 20.40 -21.49
N ILE A 73 9.41 20.98 -20.29
CA ILE A 73 8.23 21.24 -19.45
C ILE A 73 7.22 22.11 -20.19
N ALA A 74 7.64 23.19 -20.85
CA ALA A 74 6.74 24.04 -21.63
C ALA A 74 6.10 23.29 -22.81
N LEU A 75 6.91 22.51 -23.55
CA LEU A 75 6.47 21.68 -24.68
C LEU A 75 5.45 20.60 -24.27
N SER A 76 5.52 20.06 -23.05
CA SER A 76 4.55 19.07 -22.55
C SER A 76 3.13 19.60 -22.38
N SER A 77 2.84 20.86 -22.74
CA SER A 77 1.46 21.35 -22.92
C SER A 77 0.75 20.75 -24.15
N ASN A 78 1.49 20.09 -25.04
CA ASN A 78 0.98 19.41 -26.23
C ASN A 78 1.18 17.89 -26.13
N GLY A 79 0.08 17.13 -26.16
CA GLY A 79 0.09 15.68 -26.00
C GLY A 79 0.82 14.89 -27.10
N GLN A 80 0.92 15.43 -28.33
CA GLN A 80 1.71 14.81 -29.40
C GLN A 80 3.20 14.85 -29.06
N ILE A 81 3.66 15.95 -28.46
CA ILE A 81 5.05 16.07 -28.00
C ILE A 81 5.29 15.19 -26.78
N VAL A 82 4.34 15.10 -25.84
CA VAL A 82 4.44 14.16 -24.71
C VAL A 82 4.59 12.72 -25.21
N LYS A 83 3.81 12.33 -26.23
CA LYS A 83 3.95 11.02 -26.88
C LYS A 83 5.31 10.86 -27.55
N GLU A 84 5.78 11.88 -28.28
CA GLU A 84 7.10 11.87 -28.92
C GLU A 84 8.21 11.69 -27.88
N MET A 85 8.19 12.45 -26.77
CA MET A 85 9.16 12.32 -25.70
C MET A 85 9.24 10.87 -25.19
N LEU A 86 8.11 10.18 -25.09
CA LEU A 86 8.07 8.78 -24.69
C LEU A 86 8.64 7.85 -25.75
N ASP A 87 8.20 8.01 -27.01
CA ASP A 87 8.61 7.17 -28.14
C ASP A 87 10.12 7.30 -28.43
N PHE A 88 10.74 8.44 -28.11
CA PHE A 88 12.18 8.68 -28.23
C PHE A 88 12.97 8.41 -26.93
N GLY A 89 12.35 7.79 -25.93
CA GLY A 89 13.02 7.35 -24.70
C GLY A 89 13.41 8.46 -23.73
N GLY A 90 12.69 9.58 -23.78
CA GLY A 90 12.84 10.70 -22.85
C GLY A 90 12.79 10.28 -21.38
N LEU A 91 12.06 9.21 -21.05
CA LEU A 91 12.06 8.67 -19.69
C LEU A 91 13.47 8.36 -19.17
N LEU A 92 14.31 7.69 -19.95
CA LEU A 92 15.66 7.32 -19.53
C LEU A 92 16.53 8.56 -19.31
N TYR A 93 16.44 9.53 -20.22
CA TYR A 93 17.18 10.79 -20.09
C TYR A 93 16.73 11.59 -18.87
N ILE A 94 15.43 11.71 -18.62
CA ILE A 94 14.91 12.45 -17.47
C ILE A 94 15.26 11.74 -16.16
N LEU A 95 15.12 10.41 -16.11
CA LEU A 95 15.52 9.61 -14.95
C LEU A 95 17.03 9.67 -14.70
N SER A 96 17.86 9.75 -15.74
CA SER A 96 19.32 9.92 -15.57
C SER A 96 19.66 11.19 -14.82
N VAL A 97 18.93 12.28 -15.08
CA VAL A 97 19.07 13.55 -14.35
C VAL A 97 18.51 13.42 -12.93
N LEU A 98 17.27 12.94 -12.78
CA LEU A 98 16.59 12.82 -11.48
C LEU A 98 17.38 11.96 -10.48
N CYS A 99 17.90 10.82 -10.95
CA CYS A 99 18.53 9.82 -10.11
C CYS A 99 20.02 10.10 -9.87
N SER A 100 20.65 11.02 -10.61
CA SER A 100 22.08 11.31 -10.50
C SER A 100 22.41 12.06 -9.21
N SER A 101 23.41 11.56 -8.47
CA SER A 101 23.96 12.23 -7.28
C SER A 101 24.87 13.41 -7.62
N GLU A 102 25.31 13.53 -8.87
CA GLU A 102 26.19 14.61 -9.35
C GLU A 102 25.42 15.81 -9.92
N SER A 103 24.11 15.67 -10.12
CA SER A 103 23.30 16.71 -10.76
C SER A 103 22.91 17.78 -9.75
N ASP A 104 22.79 19.02 -10.23
CA ASP A 104 22.38 20.15 -9.40
C ASP A 104 20.97 19.89 -8.83
N PRO A 105 20.70 20.25 -7.55
CA PRO A 105 19.38 20.04 -6.95
C PRO A 105 18.23 20.65 -7.77
N GLY A 106 18.46 21.80 -8.42
CA GLY A 106 17.49 22.45 -9.30
C GLY A 106 17.20 21.65 -10.58
N GLU A 107 18.22 21.00 -11.15
CA GLU A 107 18.04 20.12 -12.32
C GLU A 107 17.22 18.88 -11.98
N ARG A 108 17.48 18.27 -10.82
CA ARG A 108 16.71 17.13 -10.31
C ARG A 108 15.25 17.51 -10.08
N LEU A 109 15.02 18.70 -9.52
CA LEU A 109 13.68 19.23 -9.32
C LEU A 109 12.94 19.42 -10.65
N LEU A 110 13.56 20.06 -11.65
CA LEU A 110 12.96 20.22 -12.98
C LEU A 110 12.69 18.87 -13.66
N ALA A 111 13.57 17.88 -13.50
CA ALA A 111 13.35 16.53 -14.01
C ALA A 111 12.13 15.86 -13.33
N ALA A 112 11.98 16.01 -12.02
CA ALA A 112 10.82 15.51 -11.27
C ALA A 112 9.52 16.23 -11.66
N GLU A 113 9.54 17.55 -11.84
CA GLU A 113 8.41 18.35 -12.34
C GLU A 113 7.99 17.93 -13.75
N LEU A 114 8.97 17.68 -14.64
CA LEU A 114 8.71 17.18 -15.97
C LEU A 114 8.03 15.81 -15.93
N LEU A 115 8.54 14.83 -15.16
CA LEU A 115 7.87 13.52 -15.01
C LEU A 115 6.46 13.65 -14.45
N THR A 116 6.24 14.59 -13.52
CA THR A 116 4.92 14.87 -12.95
C THR A 116 3.95 15.36 -14.03
N LYS A 117 4.40 16.29 -14.87
CA LYS A 117 3.61 16.81 -15.99
C LYS A 117 3.31 15.74 -17.03
N LEU A 118 4.29 14.89 -17.36
CA LEU A 118 4.14 13.80 -18.34
C LEU A 118 3.16 12.71 -17.86
N GLN A 119 3.19 12.36 -16.57
CA GLN A 119 2.22 11.44 -15.96
C GLN A 119 0.79 11.98 -15.96
N SER A 120 0.64 13.31 -15.95
CA SER A 120 -0.66 13.99 -15.95
C SER A 120 -1.27 14.12 -17.36
N ASP A 121 -0.57 13.69 -18.41
CA ASP A 121 -1.09 13.71 -19.77
C ASP A 121 -2.29 12.76 -19.94
N LYS A 122 -3.33 13.24 -20.63
CA LYS A 122 -4.61 12.55 -20.75
C LYS A 122 -4.54 11.23 -21.52
N LEU A 123 -3.65 11.13 -22.51
CA LEU A 123 -3.61 9.99 -23.44
C LEU A 123 -2.49 9.00 -23.08
N THR A 124 -1.33 9.53 -22.71
CA THR A 124 -0.11 8.75 -22.50
C THR A 124 0.35 8.71 -21.05
N GLY A 125 -0.28 9.47 -20.14
CA GLY A 125 0.02 9.50 -18.71
C GLY A 125 0.09 8.11 -18.06
N PRO A 126 -0.90 7.22 -18.26
CA PRO A 126 -0.82 5.84 -17.75
C PRO A 126 0.40 5.05 -18.25
N ARG A 127 0.85 5.32 -19.49
CA ARG A 127 2.04 4.67 -20.06
C ARG A 127 3.32 5.22 -19.42
N TRP A 128 3.39 6.53 -19.15
CA TRP A 128 4.48 7.15 -18.39
C TRP A 128 4.58 6.56 -16.98
N THR A 129 3.47 6.53 -16.23
CA THR A 129 3.45 5.92 -14.88
C THR A 129 3.91 4.47 -14.93
N ARG A 130 3.37 3.65 -15.85
CA ARG A 130 3.77 2.25 -15.99
C ARG A 130 5.26 2.07 -16.28
N PHE A 131 5.87 2.95 -17.09
CA PHE A 131 7.29 2.84 -17.39
C PHE A 131 8.17 3.38 -16.26
N ILE A 132 7.73 4.41 -15.53
CA ILE A 132 8.40 4.83 -14.29
C ILE A 132 8.47 3.65 -13.32
N THR A 133 7.36 2.89 -13.17
CA THR A 133 7.33 1.72 -12.28
C THR A 133 8.22 0.56 -12.71
N LYS A 134 8.84 0.60 -13.90
CA LYS A 134 9.88 -0.36 -14.30
C LYS A 134 11.24 -0.05 -13.72
N TYR A 135 11.49 1.22 -13.36
CA TYR A 135 12.76 1.67 -12.83
C TYR A 135 12.69 2.02 -11.35
N LEU A 136 11.56 2.57 -10.88
CA LEU A 136 11.34 3.01 -9.50
C LEU A 136 10.11 2.31 -8.90
N PRO A 137 10.10 1.94 -7.61
CA PRO A 137 8.90 1.44 -6.94
C PRO A 137 7.66 2.33 -7.16
N PRO A 138 6.43 1.78 -7.21
CA PRO A 138 5.22 2.53 -7.55
C PRO A 138 4.98 3.79 -6.71
N ILE A 139 5.36 3.75 -5.42
CA ILE A 139 5.29 4.88 -4.50
C ILE A 139 6.01 6.14 -5.03
N PHE A 140 7.06 6.00 -5.84
CA PHE A 140 7.75 7.16 -6.43
C PHE A 140 6.91 7.86 -7.49
N ALA A 141 6.09 7.13 -8.25
CA ALA A 141 5.19 7.73 -9.22
C ALA A 141 4.12 8.60 -8.53
N ASP A 142 3.62 8.14 -7.38
CA ASP A 142 2.70 8.91 -6.54
C ASP A 142 3.39 10.11 -5.89
N ALA A 143 4.56 9.88 -5.28
CA ALA A 143 5.33 10.93 -4.63
C ALA A 143 5.69 12.06 -5.60
N LEU A 144 6.01 11.75 -6.87
CA LEU A 144 6.23 12.75 -7.91
C LEU A 144 4.99 13.62 -8.13
N ARG A 145 3.80 13.00 -8.24
CA ARG A 145 2.53 13.70 -8.44
C ARG A 145 2.15 14.59 -7.26
N ASP A 146 2.43 14.15 -6.05
CA ASP A 146 2.13 14.90 -4.83
C ASP A 146 3.12 16.03 -4.59
N SER A 147 4.42 15.73 -4.63
CA SER A 147 5.50 16.70 -4.43
C SER A 147 6.83 16.20 -5.04
N PRO A 148 7.29 16.85 -6.13
CA PRO A 148 8.60 16.58 -6.73
C PRO A 148 9.77 16.60 -5.72
N ASN A 149 9.78 17.56 -4.79
CA ASN A 149 10.81 17.63 -3.74
C ASN A 149 10.76 16.42 -2.80
N THR A 150 9.58 16.02 -2.35
CA THR A 150 9.42 14.85 -1.48
C THR A 150 9.88 13.59 -2.18
N ALA A 151 9.57 13.42 -3.47
CA ALA A 151 10.05 12.28 -4.25
C ALA A 151 11.58 12.20 -4.32
N ILE A 152 12.26 13.34 -4.48
CA ILE A 152 13.73 13.42 -4.48
C ILE A 152 14.30 13.06 -3.10
N THR A 153 13.79 13.67 -2.03
CA THR A 153 14.23 13.38 -0.66
C THR A 153 14.03 11.91 -0.32
N MET A 154 12.88 11.35 -0.69
CA MET A 154 12.56 9.95 -0.52
C MET A 154 13.49 9.05 -1.36
N PHE A 155 13.82 9.46 -2.58
CA PHE A 155 14.74 8.73 -3.45
C PHE A 155 16.14 8.66 -2.88
N ASP A 156 16.62 9.71 -2.19
CA ASP A 156 17.94 9.76 -1.56
C ASP A 156 17.98 9.13 -0.15
N SER A 157 16.83 8.91 0.47
CA SER A 157 16.70 8.30 1.80
C SER A 157 16.70 6.77 1.75
N THR A 158 17.23 6.11 2.78
CA THR A 158 17.05 4.66 2.94
C THR A 158 15.72 4.40 3.65
N ASN A 159 14.88 3.57 3.05
CA ASN A 159 13.56 3.25 3.55
C ASN A 159 13.38 1.73 3.57
N GLU A 160 12.98 1.20 4.72
CA GLU A 160 12.50 -0.18 4.85
C GLU A 160 11.24 -0.14 5.72
N ASN A 161 10.11 -0.15 5.05
CA ASN A 161 8.79 -0.06 5.66
C ASN A 161 7.77 -0.88 4.84
N PRO A 162 6.53 -1.07 5.33
CA PRO A 162 5.54 -1.91 4.67
C PRO A 162 5.23 -1.56 3.21
N GLU A 163 5.50 -0.35 2.74
CA GLU A 163 5.21 0.08 1.36
C GLU A 163 6.46 0.32 0.51
N LEU A 164 7.65 0.23 1.11
CA LEU A 164 8.91 0.50 0.42
C LEU A 164 10.11 -0.22 1.03
N ILE A 165 10.79 -0.99 0.18
CA ILE A 165 12.15 -1.47 0.39
C ILE A 165 13.05 -0.74 -0.60
N TRP A 166 13.83 0.22 -0.09
CA TRP A 166 14.68 1.09 -0.88
C TRP A 166 15.95 1.45 -0.11
N ASN A 167 17.05 0.80 -0.45
CA ASN A 167 18.34 1.02 0.19
C ASN A 167 19.38 1.49 -0.84
N GLU A 168 20.58 1.86 -0.35
CA GLU A 168 21.65 2.36 -1.20
C GLU A 168 22.04 1.38 -2.31
N THR A 169 22.08 0.07 -2.02
CA THR A 169 22.40 -0.98 -3.00
C THR A 169 21.38 -0.99 -4.15
N THR A 170 20.09 -0.96 -3.84
CA THR A 170 19.01 -0.86 -4.83
C THR A 170 19.14 0.44 -5.64
N ARG A 171 19.37 1.56 -4.95
CA ARG A 171 19.51 2.90 -5.55
C ARG A 171 20.64 2.93 -6.58
N VAL A 172 21.82 2.44 -6.20
CA VAL A 172 23.02 2.37 -7.07
C VAL A 172 22.75 1.48 -8.27
N LYS A 173 22.16 0.29 -8.07
CA LYS A 173 21.82 -0.62 -9.17
C LYS A 173 20.85 0.04 -10.16
N VAL A 174 19.77 0.65 -9.66
CA VAL A 174 18.77 1.33 -10.50
C VAL A 174 19.41 2.46 -11.30
N ARG A 175 20.25 3.29 -10.66
CA ARG A 175 21.04 4.33 -11.35
C ARG A 175 21.87 3.74 -12.49
N GLN A 176 22.61 2.66 -12.24
CA GLN A 176 23.44 2.02 -13.27
C GLN A 176 22.64 1.48 -14.45
N ILE A 177 21.45 0.91 -14.20
CA ILE A 177 20.55 0.43 -15.25
C ILE A 177 20.03 1.59 -16.10
N ILE A 178 19.62 2.69 -15.46
CA ILE A 178 19.14 3.91 -16.14
C ILE A 178 20.25 4.53 -16.99
N GLU A 179 21.43 4.74 -16.41
CA GLU A 179 22.57 5.35 -17.11
C GLU A 179 23.00 4.50 -18.32
N ARG A 180 23.09 3.17 -18.16
CA ARG A 180 23.41 2.27 -19.28
C ARG A 180 22.40 2.38 -20.41
N GLY A 181 21.11 2.38 -20.09
CA GLY A 181 20.05 2.53 -21.08
C GLY A 181 20.08 3.90 -21.76
N ALA A 182 20.32 4.97 -21.00
CA ALA A 182 20.45 6.32 -21.53
C ALA A 182 21.66 6.47 -22.45
N ASP A 183 22.81 5.89 -22.09
CA ASP A 183 24.04 5.93 -22.91
C ASP A 183 23.90 5.13 -24.20
N GLU A 184 23.28 3.95 -24.14
CA GLU A 184 23.00 3.15 -25.32
C GLU A 184 22.08 3.91 -26.28
N LEU A 185 20.99 4.47 -25.76
CA LEU A 185 20.03 5.25 -26.55
C LEU A 185 20.67 6.51 -27.14
N TYR A 186 21.48 7.22 -26.35
CA TYR A 186 22.25 8.38 -26.80
C TYR A 186 23.19 8.03 -27.96
N ARG A 187 23.90 6.90 -27.88
CA ARG A 187 24.79 6.44 -28.95
C ARG A 187 24.02 6.16 -30.23
N LEU A 188 22.89 5.46 -30.14
CA LEU A 188 22.04 5.15 -31.28
C LEU A 188 21.45 6.42 -31.91
N GLN A 189 20.93 7.33 -31.08
CA GLN A 189 20.32 8.59 -31.52
C GLN A 189 21.35 9.60 -32.06
N SER A 190 22.59 9.57 -31.56
CA SER A 190 23.69 10.38 -32.11
C SER A 190 24.03 9.99 -33.54
N SER A 191 23.86 8.71 -33.90
CA SER A 191 24.05 8.22 -35.27
C SER A 191 22.80 8.38 -36.14
N ASN A 192 21.61 8.22 -35.55
CA ASN A 192 20.33 8.36 -36.22
C ASN A 192 19.35 9.11 -35.31
N PRO A 193 19.13 10.42 -35.49
CA PRO A 193 18.23 11.22 -34.65
C PRO A 193 16.76 10.78 -34.67
N GLU A 194 16.36 9.94 -35.64
CA GLU A 194 15.00 9.38 -35.74
C GLU A 194 14.87 8.01 -35.04
N HIS A 195 15.94 7.51 -34.42
CA HIS A 195 15.92 6.25 -33.69
C HIS A 195 14.99 6.35 -32.45
N LYS A 196 13.92 5.55 -32.49
CA LYS A 196 12.96 5.42 -31.39
C LYS A 196 13.46 4.45 -30.33
N TRP A 197 13.01 4.66 -29.11
CA TRP A 197 13.33 3.79 -28.00
C TRP A 197 12.58 2.46 -28.10
N ASP A 198 13.33 1.35 -28.00
CA ASP A 198 12.73 0.02 -27.95
C ASP A 198 12.14 -0.26 -26.57
N THR A 199 10.82 -0.17 -26.48
CA THR A 199 10.06 -0.48 -25.26
C THR A 199 9.71 -1.97 -25.11
N GLY A 200 10.11 -2.82 -26.06
CA GLY A 200 9.80 -4.25 -26.06
C GLY A 200 10.30 -4.96 -24.79
N SER A 201 11.50 -4.61 -24.34
CA SER A 201 12.11 -5.12 -23.11
C SER A 201 11.39 -4.71 -21.83
N LEU A 202 10.51 -3.69 -21.87
CA LEU A 202 9.71 -3.24 -20.73
C LEU A 202 8.35 -3.93 -20.63
N THR A 203 8.03 -4.82 -21.57
CA THR A 203 6.78 -5.59 -21.53
C THR A 203 6.85 -6.74 -20.52
N ASP A 204 8.05 -7.26 -20.26
CA ASP A 204 8.31 -8.28 -19.24
C ASP A 204 7.97 -7.76 -17.84
N ASN A 205 7.51 -8.65 -16.95
CA ASN A 205 7.16 -8.29 -15.56
C ASN A 205 8.38 -7.91 -14.68
N THR A 206 9.58 -7.96 -15.23
CA THR A 206 10.82 -7.60 -14.55
C THR A 206 10.93 -6.09 -14.36
N CYS A 207 11.39 -5.66 -13.19
CA CYS A 207 11.72 -4.26 -12.87
C CYS A 207 13.18 -4.14 -12.42
N ALA A 208 13.75 -2.94 -12.51
CA ALA A 208 15.16 -2.68 -12.20
C ALA A 208 15.54 -3.00 -10.73
N TYR A 209 14.55 -2.96 -9.83
CA TYR A 209 14.67 -3.22 -8.40
C TYR A 209 14.14 -4.61 -7.98
N ALA A 210 13.89 -5.52 -8.93
CA ALA A 210 13.28 -6.83 -8.67
C ALA A 210 14.02 -7.61 -7.56
N ASP A 211 15.35 -7.67 -7.60
CA ASP A 211 16.16 -8.40 -6.61
C ASP A 211 15.91 -7.94 -5.16
N SER A 212 15.50 -6.69 -4.96
CA SER A 212 15.21 -6.13 -3.62
C SER A 212 13.85 -6.55 -3.08
N VAL A 213 12.98 -7.11 -3.93
CA VAL A 213 11.65 -7.61 -3.59
C VAL A 213 11.50 -9.10 -3.86
N THR A 214 12.52 -9.76 -4.43
CA THR A 214 12.52 -11.19 -4.71
C THR A 214 12.35 -11.98 -3.41
N GLY A 215 11.32 -12.83 -3.36
CA GLY A 215 11.01 -13.65 -2.20
C GLY A 215 10.18 -12.96 -1.12
N GLU A 216 9.86 -11.68 -1.26
CA GLU A 216 8.92 -10.99 -0.37
C GLU A 216 7.47 -11.29 -0.77
N LEU A 217 6.63 -11.53 0.24
CA LEU A 217 5.18 -11.67 0.04
C LEU A 217 4.56 -10.27 -0.02
N VAL A 218 4.00 -9.93 -1.19
CA VAL A 218 3.38 -8.62 -1.45
C VAL A 218 1.89 -8.80 -1.71
N VAL A 219 1.06 -8.01 -1.02
CA VAL A 219 -0.39 -7.97 -1.20
C VAL A 219 -0.81 -6.50 -1.23
N GLY A 220 -1.54 -6.03 -2.24
CA GLY A 220 -1.91 -4.60 -2.35
C GLY A 220 -0.74 -3.63 -2.45
N GLY A 221 0.43 -4.09 -2.93
CA GLY A 221 1.66 -3.31 -2.92
C GLY A 221 2.32 -3.17 -1.54
N VAL A 222 1.85 -3.93 -0.54
CA VAL A 222 2.38 -3.92 0.83
C VAL A 222 3.19 -5.20 1.09
N PHE A 223 4.40 -5.04 1.61
CA PHE A 223 5.27 -6.12 2.08
C PHE A 223 4.72 -6.68 3.39
N VAL A 224 4.04 -7.83 3.32
CA VAL A 224 3.24 -8.38 4.42
C VAL A 224 4.09 -8.64 5.67
N ARG A 225 5.33 -9.12 5.48
CA ARG A 225 6.29 -9.36 6.57
C ARG A 225 6.62 -8.08 7.33
N LEU A 226 6.90 -6.98 6.61
CA LEU A 226 7.22 -5.69 7.21
C LEU A 226 5.99 -5.07 7.88
N TYR A 227 4.80 -5.25 7.30
CA TYR A 227 3.55 -4.81 7.91
C TYR A 227 3.30 -5.49 9.26
N VAL A 228 3.44 -6.82 9.34
CA VAL A 228 3.28 -7.56 10.60
C VAL A 228 4.30 -7.14 11.65
N ALA A 229 5.51 -6.76 11.24
CA ALA A 229 6.53 -6.22 12.15
C ALA A 229 6.21 -4.79 12.63
N ASN A 230 5.41 -4.03 11.89
CA ASN A 230 4.99 -2.66 12.23
C ASN A 230 3.49 -2.43 11.94
N PRO A 231 2.59 -3.03 12.74
CA PRO A 231 1.15 -3.09 12.42
C PRO A 231 0.41 -1.76 12.58
N ALA A 232 1.03 -0.77 13.25
CA ALA A 232 0.50 0.59 13.37
C ALA A 232 0.80 1.48 12.14
N TRP A 233 1.49 0.94 11.12
CA TRP A 233 1.79 1.67 9.90
C TRP A 233 0.50 2.03 9.14
N ALA A 234 0.27 3.33 8.96
CA ALA A 234 -0.88 3.83 8.21
C ALA A 234 -0.63 3.69 6.70
N VAL A 235 -0.99 2.52 6.15
CA VAL A 235 -0.92 2.27 4.70
C VAL A 235 -1.75 3.30 3.92
N ARG A 236 -1.30 3.71 2.74
CA ARG A 236 -1.98 4.75 1.94
C ARG A 236 -3.39 4.37 1.47
N HIS A 237 -3.62 3.10 1.18
CA HIS A 237 -4.92 2.59 0.72
C HIS A 237 -5.43 1.44 1.61
N PRO A 238 -5.80 1.72 2.88
CA PRO A 238 -6.11 0.67 3.87
C PRO A 238 -7.29 -0.19 3.45
N ARG A 239 -8.30 0.43 2.83
CA ARG A 239 -9.50 -0.26 2.29
C ARG A 239 -9.14 -1.23 1.17
N GLN A 240 -8.32 -0.81 0.21
CA GLN A 240 -7.86 -1.69 -0.86
C GLN A 240 -7.02 -2.83 -0.29
N PHE A 241 -6.09 -2.51 0.62
CA PHE A 241 -5.25 -3.50 1.27
C PHE A 241 -6.06 -4.55 2.04
N ALA A 242 -7.13 -4.15 2.75
CA ALA A 242 -8.03 -5.10 3.41
C ALA A 242 -8.74 -6.02 2.42
N THR A 243 -9.22 -5.50 1.28
CA THR A 243 -9.83 -6.30 0.22
C THR A 243 -8.83 -7.31 -0.36
N GLU A 244 -7.62 -6.87 -0.69
CA GLU A 244 -6.63 -7.77 -1.28
C GLU A 244 -6.11 -8.80 -0.27
N LEU A 245 -5.98 -8.44 1.01
CA LEU A 245 -5.65 -9.39 2.08
C LEU A 245 -6.74 -10.44 2.26
N ILE A 246 -8.02 -10.05 2.32
CA ILE A 246 -9.10 -11.03 2.51
C ILE A 246 -9.22 -11.97 1.31
N GLU A 247 -9.04 -11.46 0.09
CA GLU A 247 -8.97 -12.28 -1.12
C GLU A 247 -7.78 -13.24 -1.08
N LYS A 248 -6.59 -12.76 -0.66
CA LYS A 248 -5.41 -13.60 -0.56
C LYS A 248 -5.54 -14.67 0.51
N VAL A 249 -6.14 -14.34 1.65
CA VAL A 249 -6.50 -15.33 2.68
C VAL A 249 -7.40 -16.41 2.10
N LEU A 250 -8.46 -16.04 1.39
CA LEU A 250 -9.40 -17.01 0.82
C LEU A 250 -8.74 -17.89 -0.26
N GLU A 251 -7.86 -17.33 -1.07
CA GLU A 251 -7.02 -18.08 -2.01
C GLU A 251 -6.16 -19.12 -1.26
N LEU A 252 -5.46 -18.70 -0.22
CA LEU A 252 -4.58 -19.54 0.59
C LEU A 252 -5.34 -20.55 1.45
N MET A 253 -6.58 -20.27 1.87
CA MET A 253 -7.43 -21.25 2.55
C MET A 253 -7.82 -22.43 1.64
N ASN A 254 -7.96 -22.17 0.34
CA ASN A 254 -8.20 -23.21 -0.66
C ASN A 254 -6.92 -23.99 -1.02
N LYS A 255 -5.76 -23.37 -0.89
CA LYS A 255 -4.44 -23.97 -1.13
C LYS A 255 -3.46 -23.56 -0.01
N PRO A 256 -3.51 -24.23 1.16
CA PRO A 256 -2.73 -23.83 2.32
C PRO A 256 -1.22 -23.83 2.03
N SER A 257 -0.57 -22.74 2.43
CA SER A 257 0.89 -22.58 2.41
C SER A 257 1.36 -21.95 3.72
N ALA A 258 2.68 -21.86 3.91
CA ALA A 258 3.25 -21.15 5.06
C ALA A 258 2.81 -19.67 5.13
N ASP A 259 2.44 -19.07 3.99
CA ASP A 259 2.02 -17.67 3.90
C ASP A 259 0.65 -17.43 4.54
N LEU A 260 -0.21 -18.45 4.66
CA LEU A 260 -1.57 -18.28 5.18
C LEU A 260 -1.56 -17.66 6.59
N THR A 261 -0.63 -18.11 7.45
CA THR A 261 -0.50 -17.57 8.81
C THR A 261 -0.06 -16.11 8.77
N LEU A 262 0.87 -15.77 7.89
CA LEU A 262 1.42 -14.42 7.78
C LEU A 262 0.37 -13.42 7.26
N VAL A 263 -0.34 -13.78 6.19
CA VAL A 263 -1.42 -12.94 5.62
C VAL A 263 -2.58 -12.80 6.60
N THR A 264 -2.96 -13.89 7.28
CA THR A 264 -4.00 -13.86 8.32
C THR A 264 -3.63 -12.89 9.45
N THR A 265 -2.37 -12.94 9.91
CA THR A 265 -1.86 -12.04 10.95
C THR A 265 -1.91 -10.60 10.47
N ALA A 266 -1.46 -10.31 9.25
CA ALA A 266 -1.51 -8.96 8.67
C ALA A 266 -2.94 -8.41 8.59
N PHE A 267 -3.91 -9.24 8.17
CA PHE A 267 -5.31 -8.84 8.12
C PHE A 267 -5.88 -8.51 9.50
N ILE A 268 -5.62 -9.36 10.49
CA ILE A 268 -6.07 -9.13 11.87
C ILE A 268 -5.45 -7.85 12.44
N GLU A 269 -4.14 -7.66 12.27
CA GLU A 269 -3.44 -6.48 12.75
C GLU A 269 -3.90 -5.18 12.06
N LEU A 270 -4.24 -5.24 10.76
CA LEU A 270 -4.88 -4.13 10.05
C LEU A 270 -6.21 -3.74 10.67
N LEU A 271 -7.09 -4.72 10.95
CA LEU A 271 -8.39 -4.43 11.55
C LEU A 271 -8.29 -3.96 13.01
N ARG A 272 -7.30 -4.42 13.77
CA ARG A 272 -7.07 -3.95 15.15
C ARG A 272 -6.61 -2.50 15.20
N ASN A 273 -5.66 -2.12 14.34
CA ASN A 273 -5.09 -0.77 14.34
C ASN A 273 -5.98 0.22 13.57
N PHE A 274 -6.74 -0.26 12.57
CA PHE A 274 -7.61 0.57 11.73
C PHE A 274 -9.02 -0.06 11.56
N PRO A 275 -9.86 -0.12 12.61
CA PRO A 275 -11.14 -0.85 12.62
C PRO A 275 -12.14 -0.43 11.54
N ASN A 276 -12.18 0.86 11.20
CA ASN A 276 -13.08 1.43 10.18
C ASN A 276 -12.81 0.88 8.76
N THR A 277 -11.70 0.16 8.57
CA THR A 277 -11.37 -0.50 7.30
C THR A 277 -12.30 -1.68 7.03
N ALA A 278 -12.81 -2.34 8.07
CA ALA A 278 -13.70 -3.49 7.93
C ALA A 278 -15.11 -3.12 7.44
N ASP A 279 -15.53 -1.86 7.59
CA ASP A 279 -16.91 -1.41 7.33
C ASP A 279 -17.44 -1.73 5.93
N GLN A 280 -16.55 -1.79 4.94
CA GLN A 280 -16.89 -2.08 3.54
C GLN A 280 -16.95 -3.57 3.20
N LEU A 281 -16.37 -4.45 4.02
CA LEU A 281 -16.21 -5.88 3.72
C LEU A 281 -17.56 -6.62 3.54
N PRO A 282 -18.63 -6.32 4.30
CA PRO A 282 -19.91 -6.99 4.11
C PRO A 282 -20.48 -6.87 2.70
N ALA A 283 -20.33 -5.69 2.08
CA ALA A 283 -20.85 -5.41 0.73
C ALA A 283 -20.11 -6.18 -0.37
N GLN A 284 -18.92 -6.73 -0.07
CA GLN A 284 -18.08 -7.43 -1.03
C GLN A 284 -18.38 -8.94 -1.12
N GLY A 285 -19.16 -9.49 -0.17
CA GLY A 285 -19.64 -10.88 -0.26
C GLY A 285 -18.63 -11.96 0.14
N TYR A 286 -17.51 -11.61 0.77
CA TYR A 286 -16.49 -12.58 1.21
C TYR A 286 -16.88 -13.35 2.49
N LEU A 287 -17.68 -12.74 3.37
CA LEU A 287 -17.95 -13.25 4.72
C LEU A 287 -18.48 -14.69 4.80
N PRO A 288 -19.41 -15.15 3.93
CA PRO A 288 -19.93 -16.52 3.98
C PRO A 288 -18.85 -17.61 3.83
N GLN A 289 -17.74 -17.29 3.16
CA GLN A 289 -16.67 -18.27 2.90
C GLN A 289 -15.95 -18.69 4.19
N PHE A 290 -15.85 -17.79 5.17
CA PHE A 290 -15.23 -18.09 6.47
C PHE A 290 -16.05 -19.10 7.29
N SER A 291 -17.38 -19.08 7.17
CA SER A 291 -18.21 -20.08 7.84
C SER A 291 -17.86 -21.50 7.41
N LYS A 292 -17.76 -21.71 6.09
CA LYS A 292 -17.37 -23.00 5.53
C LYS A 292 -15.92 -23.37 5.88
N ALA A 293 -15.02 -22.38 5.88
CA ALA A 293 -13.60 -22.60 6.17
C ALA A 293 -13.34 -23.01 7.63
N MET A 294 -14.17 -22.60 8.59
CA MET A 294 -14.04 -23.03 9.99
C MET A 294 -14.20 -24.55 10.16
N SER A 295 -15.05 -25.17 9.35
CA SER A 295 -15.27 -26.63 9.33
C SER A 295 -14.32 -27.38 8.40
N ALA A 296 -13.27 -26.71 7.88
CA ALA A 296 -12.29 -27.36 7.02
C ALA A 296 -11.52 -28.45 7.78
N ARG A 297 -11.12 -29.51 7.06
CA ARG A 297 -10.29 -30.59 7.60
C ARG A 297 -8.87 -30.14 7.90
N ASP A 298 -8.38 -29.13 7.17
CA ASP A 298 -7.05 -28.56 7.39
C ASP A 298 -7.04 -27.66 8.63
N PRO A 299 -6.19 -27.94 9.64
CA PRO A 299 -6.13 -27.15 10.86
C PRO A 299 -5.73 -25.69 10.64
N GLN A 300 -4.85 -25.40 9.66
CA GLN A 300 -4.38 -24.03 9.41
C GLN A 300 -5.49 -23.17 8.78
N THR A 301 -6.26 -23.74 7.86
CA THR A 301 -7.45 -23.09 7.29
C THR A 301 -8.50 -22.82 8.36
N SER A 302 -8.86 -23.83 9.15
CA SER A 302 -9.86 -23.68 10.22
C SER A 302 -9.39 -22.66 11.29
N ARG A 303 -8.09 -22.66 11.62
CA ARG A 303 -7.46 -21.68 12.55
C ARG A 303 -7.57 -20.27 12.00
N SER A 304 -7.19 -20.08 10.74
CA SER A 304 -7.20 -18.75 10.12
C SER A 304 -8.63 -18.22 10.00
N ALA A 305 -9.58 -19.09 9.69
CA ALA A 305 -10.99 -18.73 9.57
C ALA A 305 -11.59 -18.25 10.91
N ILE A 306 -11.32 -18.95 12.01
CA ILE A 306 -11.85 -18.56 13.32
C ILE A 306 -11.21 -17.28 13.86
N LEU A 307 -9.90 -17.09 13.67
CA LEU A 307 -9.20 -15.87 14.10
C LEU A 307 -9.70 -14.63 13.34
N ILE A 308 -9.95 -14.77 12.03
CA ILE A 308 -10.52 -13.71 11.21
C ILE A 308 -11.97 -13.44 11.59
N LEU A 309 -12.78 -14.49 11.79
CA LEU A 309 -14.17 -14.34 12.22
C LEU A 309 -14.26 -13.60 13.56
N GLN A 310 -13.38 -13.94 14.52
CA GLN A 310 -13.29 -13.27 15.81
C GLN A 310 -13.04 -11.77 15.64
N GLN A 311 -12.07 -11.39 14.81
CA GLN A 311 -11.78 -9.97 14.56
C GLN A 311 -12.91 -9.25 13.80
N LEU A 312 -13.56 -9.93 12.86
CA LEU A 312 -14.70 -9.37 12.12
C LEU A 312 -15.94 -9.20 12.99
N ALA A 313 -16.19 -10.11 13.94
CA ALA A 313 -17.32 -10.04 14.85
C ALA A 313 -17.26 -8.82 15.81
N GLU A 314 -16.08 -8.24 16.03
CA GLU A 314 -15.91 -6.99 16.79
C GLU A 314 -16.40 -5.75 16.01
N ASN A 315 -16.40 -5.79 14.67
CA ASN A 315 -16.90 -4.70 13.83
C ASN A 315 -18.42 -4.81 13.68
N HIS A 316 -19.14 -3.70 13.86
CA HIS A 316 -20.60 -3.70 13.89
C HIS A 316 -21.26 -4.02 12.55
N TYR A 317 -20.69 -3.60 11.43
CA TYR A 317 -21.23 -3.91 10.09
C TYR A 317 -20.97 -5.38 9.73
N CYS A 318 -19.77 -5.87 10.03
CA CYS A 318 -19.43 -7.28 9.83
C CYS A 318 -20.26 -8.20 10.71
N ALA A 319 -20.45 -7.88 11.98
CA ALA A 319 -21.28 -8.67 12.90
C ALA A 319 -22.75 -8.74 12.43
N ASP A 320 -23.34 -7.64 11.95
CA ASP A 320 -24.70 -7.64 11.41
C ASP A 320 -24.82 -8.56 10.19
N ALA A 321 -23.85 -8.51 9.27
CA ALA A 321 -23.85 -9.37 8.10
C ALA A 321 -23.62 -10.86 8.46
N LEU A 322 -22.73 -11.13 9.42
CA LEU A 322 -22.47 -12.48 9.92
C LEU A 322 -23.68 -13.07 10.67
N SER A 323 -24.48 -12.24 11.34
CA SER A 323 -25.68 -12.70 12.07
C SER A 323 -26.73 -13.38 11.17
N ARG A 324 -26.73 -13.03 9.87
CA ARG A 324 -27.65 -13.56 8.86
C ARG A 324 -27.11 -14.80 8.14
N ILE A 325 -25.91 -15.26 8.48
CA ILE A 325 -25.25 -16.39 7.85
C ILE A 325 -25.26 -17.57 8.83
N ASN A 326 -25.31 -18.79 8.29
CA ASN A 326 -25.11 -19.99 9.09
C ASN A 326 -23.64 -20.09 9.52
N CYS A 327 -23.28 -19.59 10.70
CA CYS A 327 -21.90 -19.59 11.20
C CYS A 327 -21.73 -20.38 12.50
N ILE A 328 -22.80 -20.65 13.25
CA ILE A 328 -22.73 -21.31 14.56
C ILE A 328 -22.20 -22.75 14.45
N GLU A 329 -22.63 -23.50 13.44
CA GLU A 329 -22.12 -24.86 13.19
C GLU A 329 -20.61 -24.86 12.92
N GLY A 330 -20.12 -23.87 12.16
CA GLY A 330 -18.70 -23.69 11.87
C GLY A 330 -17.90 -23.37 13.13
N ILE A 331 -18.39 -22.45 13.96
CA ILE A 331 -17.77 -22.11 15.26
C ILE A 331 -17.70 -23.34 16.16
N MET A 332 -18.81 -24.09 16.27
CA MET A 332 -18.88 -25.31 17.11
C MET A 332 -17.89 -26.37 16.64
N THR A 333 -17.79 -26.57 15.33
CA THR A 333 -16.86 -27.52 14.73
C THR A 333 -15.42 -27.11 14.97
N SER A 334 -15.11 -25.82 14.86
CA SER A 334 -13.78 -25.28 15.17
C SER A 334 -13.42 -25.48 16.65
N MET A 335 -14.33 -25.20 17.59
CA MET A 335 -14.13 -25.43 19.03
C MET A 335 -13.78 -26.90 19.35
N LYS A 336 -14.45 -27.84 18.68
CA LYS A 336 -14.20 -29.29 18.86
C LYS A 336 -12.87 -29.73 18.27
N ASN A 337 -12.53 -29.23 17.08
CA ASN A 337 -11.32 -29.65 16.36
C ASN A 337 -10.06 -28.92 16.84
N GLN A 338 -10.20 -27.74 17.42
CA GLN A 338 -9.10 -26.91 17.90
C GLN A 338 -9.36 -26.36 19.32
N PRO A 339 -9.25 -27.20 20.35
CA PRO A 339 -9.50 -26.78 21.75
C PRO A 339 -8.62 -25.61 22.21
N THR A 340 -7.43 -25.43 21.61
CA THR A 340 -6.52 -24.32 21.90
C THR A 340 -7.06 -22.95 21.49
N LEU A 341 -8.03 -22.91 20.57
CA LEU A 341 -8.70 -21.69 20.09
C LEU A 341 -10.09 -21.50 20.71
N MET A 342 -10.38 -22.16 21.84
CA MET A 342 -11.67 -22.06 22.51
C MET A 342 -12.00 -20.62 22.91
N HIS A 343 -11.01 -19.86 23.37
CA HIS A 343 -11.21 -18.48 23.80
C HIS A 343 -11.64 -17.59 22.63
N GLU A 344 -10.92 -17.66 21.51
CA GLU A 344 -11.19 -16.90 20.29
C GLU A 344 -12.54 -17.27 19.69
N SER A 345 -12.86 -18.58 19.70
CA SER A 345 -14.15 -19.08 19.23
C SER A 345 -15.30 -18.59 20.10
N ALA A 346 -15.14 -18.63 21.42
CA ALA A 346 -16.14 -18.16 22.38
C ALA A 346 -16.33 -16.65 22.29
N HIS A 347 -15.24 -15.89 22.10
CA HIS A 347 -15.29 -14.45 21.92
C HIS A 347 -16.04 -14.07 20.63
N ALA A 348 -15.74 -14.74 19.51
CA ALA A 348 -16.49 -14.56 18.26
C ALA A 348 -17.99 -14.82 18.47
N LEU A 349 -18.33 -15.93 19.14
CA LEU A 349 -19.71 -16.28 19.47
C LEU A 349 -20.38 -15.21 20.34
N LYS A 350 -19.72 -14.73 21.41
CA LYS A 350 -20.24 -13.67 22.27
C LYS A 350 -20.55 -12.41 21.47
N CYS A 351 -19.60 -11.95 20.66
CA CYS A 351 -19.76 -10.73 19.88
C CYS A 351 -20.92 -10.83 18.89
N LEU A 352 -21.07 -11.97 18.22
CA LEU A 352 -22.21 -12.25 17.35
C LEU A 352 -23.54 -12.31 18.12
N MET A 353 -23.57 -13.00 19.27
CA MET A 353 -24.80 -13.15 20.06
C MET A 353 -25.31 -11.84 20.67
N ARG A 354 -24.42 -10.88 20.95
CA ARG A 354 -24.83 -9.50 21.34
C ARG A 354 -25.60 -8.77 20.24
N ARG A 355 -25.50 -9.22 19.00
CA ARG A 355 -26.16 -8.69 17.80
C ARG A 355 -27.25 -9.64 17.28
N ASN A 356 -27.64 -10.62 18.08
CA ASN A 356 -28.64 -11.60 17.68
C ASN A 356 -29.97 -10.93 17.30
N ASN A 357 -30.50 -11.33 16.15
CA ASN A 357 -31.75 -10.86 15.56
C ASN A 357 -32.81 -11.97 15.46
N GLY A 358 -32.58 -13.13 16.09
CA GLY A 358 -33.40 -14.35 15.99
C GLY A 358 -32.65 -15.51 15.39
N ASP A 359 -31.95 -15.27 14.27
CA ASP A 359 -31.37 -16.34 13.45
C ASP A 359 -30.22 -17.07 14.18
N LEU A 360 -29.35 -16.34 14.88
CA LEU A 360 -28.21 -16.94 15.59
C LEU A 360 -28.64 -17.79 16.78
N ALA A 361 -29.59 -17.31 17.58
CA ALA A 361 -30.13 -18.09 18.70
C ALA A 361 -30.85 -19.35 18.20
N ALA A 362 -31.60 -19.25 17.08
CA ALA A 362 -32.23 -20.41 16.45
C ALA A 362 -31.18 -21.42 15.94
N GLN A 363 -30.09 -20.95 15.35
CA GLN A 363 -28.95 -21.79 14.96
C GLN A 363 -28.31 -22.48 16.18
N MET A 364 -28.16 -21.81 17.32
CA MET A 364 -27.60 -22.43 18.54
C MET A 364 -28.46 -23.62 19.03
N LEU A 365 -29.78 -23.52 18.94
CA LEU A 365 -30.67 -24.62 19.27
C LEU A 365 -30.59 -25.77 18.25
N SER A 366 -30.65 -25.46 16.95
CA SER A 366 -30.66 -26.49 15.90
C SER A 366 -29.35 -27.28 15.84
N THR A 367 -28.23 -26.62 16.14
CA THR A 367 -26.89 -27.23 16.14
C THR A 367 -26.52 -27.90 17.47
N LYS A 368 -27.37 -27.81 18.50
CA LYS A 368 -27.07 -28.24 19.88
C LYS A 368 -25.82 -27.58 20.48
N MET A 369 -25.55 -26.34 20.06
CA MET A 369 -24.45 -25.54 20.60
C MET A 369 -24.64 -25.28 22.10
N VAL A 370 -25.89 -25.08 22.56
CA VAL A 370 -26.19 -24.82 23.99
C VAL A 370 -25.74 -25.99 24.87
N ASP A 371 -26.08 -27.22 24.48
CA ASP A 371 -25.68 -28.43 25.21
C ASP A 371 -24.16 -28.59 25.21
N TYR A 372 -23.52 -28.38 24.05
CA TYR A 372 -22.07 -28.45 23.92
C TYR A 372 -21.34 -27.44 24.82
N LEU A 373 -21.81 -26.19 24.87
CA LEU A 373 -21.20 -25.16 25.72
C LEU A 373 -21.35 -25.48 27.21
N LEU A 374 -22.44 -26.12 27.63
CA LEU A 374 -22.60 -26.61 29.01
C LEU A 374 -21.60 -27.72 29.34
N GLU A 375 -21.36 -28.65 28.43
CA GLU A 375 -20.31 -29.67 28.58
C GLU A 375 -18.93 -29.02 28.71
N VAL A 376 -18.64 -28.01 27.89
CA VAL A 376 -17.38 -27.26 27.94
C VAL A 376 -17.20 -26.50 29.26
N LEU A 377 -18.27 -25.91 29.81
CA LEU A 377 -18.23 -25.22 31.11
C LEU A 377 -18.01 -26.17 32.30
N GLY A 378 -18.48 -27.42 32.19
CA GLY A 378 -18.28 -28.48 33.19
C GLY A 378 -16.97 -29.25 33.04
N GLY A 379 -16.33 -29.16 31.88
CA GLY A 379 -15.11 -29.89 31.55
C GLY A 379 -13.81 -29.09 31.70
N ASP A 380 -12.70 -29.77 31.45
CA ASP A 380 -11.38 -29.15 31.33
C ASP A 380 -11.20 -28.54 29.94
N LEU A 381 -10.46 -27.42 29.90
CA LEU A 381 -10.12 -26.69 28.67
C LEU A 381 -8.62 -26.88 28.35
N PRO A 382 -8.22 -28.02 27.77
CA PRO A 382 -6.81 -28.32 27.53
C PRO A 382 -6.20 -27.36 26.50
N GLY A 383 -5.06 -26.76 26.85
CA GLY A 383 -4.29 -25.89 25.95
C GLY A 383 -4.82 -24.47 25.80
N VAL A 384 -5.87 -24.08 26.54
CA VAL A 384 -6.36 -22.70 26.59
C VAL A 384 -5.54 -21.91 27.61
N SER A 385 -4.86 -20.85 27.17
CA SER A 385 -3.99 -20.02 28.01
C SER A 385 -4.74 -19.33 29.16
N ASN A 386 -5.99 -18.92 28.93
CA ASN A 386 -6.86 -18.28 29.92
C ASN A 386 -8.24 -18.95 29.96
N SER A 387 -8.30 -20.11 30.62
CA SER A 387 -9.54 -20.89 30.82
C SER A 387 -10.67 -20.08 31.50
N PRO A 388 -10.43 -19.28 32.56
CA PRO A 388 -11.46 -18.42 33.15
C PRO A 388 -12.06 -17.41 32.16
N ALA A 389 -11.23 -16.74 31.35
CA ALA A 389 -11.73 -15.81 30.35
C ALA A 389 -12.55 -16.51 29.26
N ALA A 390 -12.11 -17.67 28.76
CA ALA A 390 -12.90 -18.46 27.82
C ALA A 390 -14.26 -18.87 28.39
N ARG A 391 -14.32 -19.30 29.66
CA ARG A 391 -15.59 -19.63 30.33
C ARG A 391 -16.50 -18.40 30.48
N ALA A 392 -15.95 -17.24 30.83
CA ALA A 392 -16.70 -15.99 30.90
C ALA A 392 -17.31 -15.60 29.55
N GLU A 393 -16.54 -15.69 28.46
CA GLU A 393 -16.99 -15.45 27.10
C GLU A 393 -18.17 -16.38 26.71
N ILE A 394 -18.08 -17.66 27.04
CA ILE A 394 -19.15 -18.65 26.82
C ILE A 394 -20.41 -18.27 27.61
N VAL A 395 -20.28 -17.91 28.88
CA VAL A 395 -21.42 -17.55 29.73
C VAL A 395 -22.10 -16.29 29.20
N ASP A 396 -21.35 -15.28 28.77
CA ASP A 396 -21.88 -14.06 28.17
C ASP A 396 -22.63 -14.34 26.85
N ALA A 397 -22.10 -15.25 26.03
CA ALA A 397 -22.78 -15.69 24.81
C ALA A 397 -24.12 -16.38 25.12
N LEU A 398 -24.15 -17.29 26.10
CA LEU A 398 -25.37 -17.98 26.55
C LEU A 398 -26.39 -17.01 27.15
N LYS A 399 -25.95 -16.07 27.99
CA LYS A 399 -26.83 -15.01 28.53
C LYS A 399 -27.43 -14.16 27.42
N SER A 400 -26.63 -13.81 26.42
CA SER A 400 -27.10 -13.04 25.25
C SER A 400 -28.12 -13.85 24.42
N ALA A 401 -27.93 -15.16 24.29
CA ALA A 401 -28.87 -16.06 23.62
C ALA A 401 -30.24 -16.14 24.32
N CYS A 402 -30.26 -16.10 25.65
CA CYS A 402 -31.49 -16.09 26.44
C CYS A 402 -32.35 -14.83 26.23
N LEU A 403 -31.75 -13.72 25.80
CA LEU A 403 -32.46 -12.47 25.53
C LEU A 403 -33.24 -12.49 24.21
N ASP A 404 -33.09 -13.55 23.41
CA ASP A 404 -33.83 -13.71 22.17
C ASP A 404 -35.35 -13.85 22.40
N LEU A 405 -36.14 -13.10 21.62
CA LEU A 405 -37.59 -13.05 21.79
C LEU A 405 -38.33 -14.29 21.26
N GLN A 406 -37.72 -15.06 20.35
CA GLN A 406 -38.39 -16.20 19.69
C GLN A 406 -38.03 -17.53 20.35
N VAL A 407 -36.75 -17.71 20.66
CA VAL A 407 -36.20 -18.98 21.14
C VAL A 407 -35.48 -18.87 22.49
N GLY A 408 -35.32 -17.67 23.03
CA GLY A 408 -34.60 -17.44 24.28
C GLY A 408 -35.21 -18.15 25.49
N GLU A 409 -36.54 -18.29 25.55
CA GLU A 409 -37.22 -19.07 26.61
C GLU A 409 -36.82 -20.55 26.56
N LYS A 410 -36.78 -21.15 25.37
CA LYS A 410 -36.36 -22.56 25.18
C LYS A 410 -34.90 -22.76 25.57
N ILE A 411 -34.03 -21.83 25.19
CA ILE A 411 -32.61 -21.86 25.59
C ILE A 411 -32.51 -21.76 27.12
N SER A 412 -33.27 -20.85 27.74
CA SER A 412 -33.31 -20.69 29.19
C SER A 412 -33.80 -21.94 29.91
N GLU A 413 -34.78 -22.65 29.36
CA GLU A 413 -35.27 -23.91 29.90
C GLU A 413 -34.18 -25.00 29.89
N ILE A 414 -33.43 -25.13 28.78
CA ILE A 414 -32.31 -26.07 28.68
C ILE A 414 -31.23 -25.72 29.72
N LEU A 415 -30.86 -24.45 29.81
CA LEU A 415 -29.84 -23.99 30.76
C LEU A 415 -30.26 -24.21 32.22
N ASN A 416 -31.52 -23.92 32.59
CA ASN A 416 -32.02 -24.09 33.96
C ASN A 416 -32.12 -25.56 34.39
N ARG A 417 -32.17 -26.51 33.46
CA ARG A 417 -32.09 -27.95 33.76
C ARG A 417 -30.66 -28.40 34.10
N SER A 418 -29.65 -27.61 33.74
CA SER A 418 -28.25 -27.96 33.97
C SER A 418 -27.75 -27.51 35.34
N PRO A 419 -27.18 -28.42 36.16
CA PRO A 419 -26.61 -28.06 37.46
C PRO A 419 -25.33 -27.21 37.31
N ILE A 420 -24.65 -27.30 36.16
CA ILE A 420 -23.45 -26.50 35.86
C ILE A 420 -23.84 -25.03 35.68
N TRP A 421 -24.93 -24.76 34.95
CA TRP A 421 -25.38 -23.39 34.70
C TRP A 421 -25.71 -22.62 35.97
N ALA A 422 -26.26 -23.30 36.99
CA ALA A 422 -26.57 -22.69 38.28
C ALA A 422 -25.34 -22.04 38.95
N GLN A 423 -24.13 -22.53 38.67
CA GLN A 423 -22.89 -21.97 39.20
C GLN A 423 -22.48 -20.66 38.52
N TYR A 424 -22.87 -20.46 37.25
CA TYR A 424 -22.44 -19.35 36.40
C TYR A 424 -23.52 -18.28 36.17
N ARG A 425 -24.80 -18.63 36.28
CA ARG A 425 -25.95 -17.76 35.97
C ARG A 425 -25.84 -16.39 36.65
N ASP A 426 -25.51 -16.39 37.94
CA ASP A 426 -25.58 -15.19 38.77
C ASP A 426 -24.21 -14.45 38.88
N GLN A 427 -23.15 -14.96 38.23
CA GLN A 427 -21.83 -14.32 38.22
C GLN A 427 -21.78 -13.14 37.24
N ARG A 428 -21.25 -11.99 37.69
CA ARG A 428 -20.87 -10.86 36.83
C ARG A 428 -19.39 -11.00 36.45
N HIS A 429 -19.11 -11.15 35.15
CA HIS A 429 -17.76 -11.46 34.64
C HIS A 429 -16.96 -10.21 34.23
N ASP A 430 -17.46 -9.01 34.55
CA ASP A 430 -16.85 -7.71 34.23
C ASP A 430 -15.43 -7.52 34.82
N LEU A 431 -15.00 -8.41 35.71
CA LEU A 431 -13.72 -8.39 36.41
C LEU A 431 -12.54 -9.04 35.67
N PHE A 432 -12.75 -9.64 34.50
CA PHE A 432 -11.70 -10.40 33.78
C PHE A 432 -11.02 -9.65 32.62
N LEU A 433 -11.17 -8.31 32.52
CA LEU A 433 -10.53 -7.52 31.47
C LEU A 433 -9.03 -7.27 31.78
N PRO A 434 -8.10 -7.56 30.85
CA PRO A 434 -6.76 -6.97 30.92
C PRO A 434 -6.89 -5.45 30.78
N ALA A 435 -6.19 -4.71 31.65
CA ALA A 435 -6.24 -3.25 31.69
C ALA A 435 -6.13 -2.62 30.29
N GLN A 436 -7.07 -1.75 29.94
CA GLN A 436 -6.93 -0.86 28.79
C GLN A 436 -5.57 -0.14 28.93
N ARG A 437 -4.64 -0.39 27.99
CA ARG A 437 -3.48 0.47 27.81
C ARG A 437 -4.01 1.85 27.42
N THR A 438 -4.27 2.66 28.43
CA THR A 438 -4.43 4.09 28.27
C THR A 438 -3.08 4.60 27.80
N GLN A 439 -2.91 4.76 26.50
CA GLN A 439 -1.79 5.52 25.97
C GLN A 439 -2.01 6.96 26.43
N ALA A 440 -1.39 7.32 27.55
CA ALA A 440 -1.26 8.70 27.95
C ALA A 440 -0.50 9.42 26.82
N ILE A 441 -1.18 10.35 26.15
CA ILE A 441 -0.54 11.36 25.31
C ILE A 441 0.19 12.31 26.28
N THR A 442 1.38 11.90 26.72
CA THR A 442 2.37 12.82 27.28
C THR A 442 3.46 12.99 26.25
N GLY A 443 3.35 14.07 25.47
CA GLY A 443 4.39 14.51 24.56
C GLY A 443 5.68 14.79 25.33
N LYS A 444 6.72 14.02 25.05
CA LYS A 444 8.09 14.43 25.35
C LYS A 444 8.55 15.33 24.22
N PHE A 445 8.41 16.64 24.43
CA PHE A 445 9.20 17.64 23.72
C PHE A 445 10.68 17.39 24.03
N ASN A 446 11.42 16.85 23.06
CA ASN A 446 12.87 16.87 23.09
C ASN A 446 13.33 18.28 22.70
N THR A 447 13.36 19.18 23.68
CA THR A 447 14.08 20.46 23.58
C THR A 447 15.58 20.15 23.61
N LEU A 448 16.19 20.13 22.42
CA LEU A 448 17.64 20.18 22.26
C LEU A 448 18.16 21.51 22.81
N ILE A 449 19.04 21.38 23.79
CA ILE A 449 19.73 22.46 24.51
C ILE A 449 20.56 23.27 23.52
N PHE A 450 20.18 24.53 23.31
CA PHE A 450 21.09 25.57 22.82
C PHE A 450 22.05 25.93 23.96
N ARG A 451 23.34 25.59 23.80
CA ARG A 451 24.42 26.15 24.64
C ARG A 451 24.62 27.61 24.23
N SER A 452 24.21 28.56 25.07
CA SER A 452 24.71 29.92 25.02
C SER A 452 26.10 29.96 25.69
N LEU A 453 27.08 30.40 24.91
CA LEU A 453 28.32 30.97 25.41
C LEU A 453 27.99 32.32 26.03
N ASP A 454 28.26 32.50 27.31
CA ASP A 454 28.55 33.81 27.88
C ASP A 454 29.61 33.67 28.95
N ALA A 455 30.79 34.22 28.65
CA ALA A 455 31.92 34.36 29.53
C ALA A 455 31.84 35.73 30.20
N THR A 456 31.80 35.76 31.53
CA THR A 456 32.07 36.95 32.33
C THR A 456 33.41 36.81 33.06
N PRO A 457 34.33 37.77 32.97
CA PRO A 457 35.58 37.77 33.73
C PRO A 457 35.48 38.68 34.97
N HIS A 458 36.04 38.26 36.10
CA HIS A 458 36.53 39.06 37.25
C HIS A 458 37.18 38.05 38.24
N HIS A 459 38.31 38.26 38.92
CA HIS A 459 39.14 39.43 39.22
C HIS A 459 40.52 38.97 39.76
N GLY A 460 41.57 39.76 39.49
CA GLY A 460 42.61 40.17 40.46
C GLY A 460 43.62 39.15 41.00
N THR A 461 44.88 39.25 40.53
CA THR A 461 46.01 39.93 41.21
C THR A 461 47.18 40.04 40.25
#